data_AF-A0A1F8G1S5-F1
#
_entry.id   AF-A0A1F8G1S5-F1
#
_cell.length_a   1.000
_cell.length_b   1.000
_cell.length_c   1.000
_cell.angle_alpha   90.00
_cell.angle_beta   90.00
_cell.angle_gamma   90.00
#
_symmetry.space_group_name_H-M   'P 1'
#
loop_
_entity.id
_entity.type
_entity.pdbx_description
1 polymer ?
#
loop_
_entity_poly.entity_id
_entity_poly.type
_entity_poly.pdbx_seq_one_letter_code
_entity_poly.pdbx_strand_id
1 'polypeptide(L)'
;MPKKFLTVNEVAKIVGVSPLTVRNWDQRGLLIAHRNPLNNYRLYRVEDVEALVNKIETSQGSGSNKIIKPPTPKTRKLEIETE
;
A
#
# COMPACT_ATOMS: atom_id res chain seq x y z
N MET A 1 -15.63 -18.56 -1.65
CA MET A 1 -15.50 -17.87 -0.33
C MET A 1 -14.72 -16.59 -0.56
N PRO A 2 -15.11 -15.44 0.04
CA PRO A 2 -14.36 -14.19 -0.10
C PRO A 2 -12.97 -14.33 0.53
N LYS A 3 -11.98 -13.69 -0.08
CA LYS A 3 -10.60 -13.68 0.41
C LYS A 3 -10.55 -12.90 1.72
N LYS A 4 -9.98 -13.46 2.79
CA LYS A 4 -9.90 -12.79 4.10
C LYS A 4 -8.72 -11.83 4.22
N PHE A 5 -7.66 -12.07 3.47
CA PHE A 5 -6.41 -11.32 3.54
C PHE A 5 -5.91 -10.87 2.16
N LEU A 6 -5.33 -9.69 2.13
CA LEU A 6 -4.78 -9.02 0.96
C LEU A 6 -3.28 -8.82 1.14
N THR A 7 -2.53 -9.02 0.07
CA THR A 7 -1.11 -8.66 0.01
C THR A 7 -0.95 -7.15 -0.19
N VAL A 8 0.25 -6.63 0.07
CA VAL A 8 0.62 -5.23 -0.21
C VAL A 8 0.21 -4.79 -1.62
N ASN A 9 0.44 -5.64 -2.63
CA ASN A 9 0.14 -5.33 -4.03
C ASN A 9 -1.36 -5.29 -4.31
N GLU A 10 -2.15 -6.12 -3.65
CA GLU A 10 -3.60 -6.11 -3.80
C GLU A 10 -4.21 -4.87 -3.16
N VAL A 11 -3.77 -4.51 -1.95
CA VAL A 11 -4.18 -3.26 -1.29
C VAL A 11 -3.82 -2.05 -2.15
N ALA A 12 -2.59 -2.02 -2.69
CA ALA A 12 -2.14 -0.94 -3.57
C ALA A 12 -3.04 -0.78 -4.81
N LYS A 13 -3.45 -1.89 -5.44
CA LYS A 13 -4.35 -1.89 -6.60
C LYS A 13 -5.77 -1.43 -6.24
N ILE A 14 -6.30 -1.87 -5.10
CA ILE A 14 -7.64 -1.52 -4.63
C ILE A 14 -7.73 -0.02 -4.33
N VAL A 15 -6.74 0.52 -3.62
CA VAL A 15 -6.73 1.92 -3.18
C VAL A 15 -6.18 2.88 -4.26
N GLY A 16 -5.49 2.35 -5.28
CA GLY A 16 -4.90 3.16 -6.34
C GLY A 16 -3.60 3.87 -5.93
N VAL A 17 -2.84 3.30 -4.99
CA VAL A 17 -1.57 3.86 -4.49
C VAL A 17 -0.39 2.94 -4.80
N SER A 18 0.83 3.39 -4.53
CA SER A 18 2.02 2.52 -4.70
C SER A 18 2.11 1.47 -3.58
N PRO A 19 2.69 0.27 -3.83
CA PRO A 19 3.00 -0.70 -2.77
C PRO A 19 3.90 -0.11 -1.67
N LEU A 20 4.77 0.86 -2.00
CA LEU A 20 5.59 1.57 -1.02
C LEU A 20 4.72 2.39 -0.07
N THR A 21 3.70 3.08 -0.59
CA THR A 21 2.73 3.83 0.22
C THR A 21 2.04 2.92 1.23
N VAL A 22 1.62 1.73 0.82
CA VAL A 22 1.00 0.73 1.72
C VAL A 22 1.99 0.26 2.79
N ARG A 23 3.28 0.04 2.45
CA ARG A 23 4.32 -0.30 3.44
C ARG A 23 4.58 0.84 4.42
N ASN A 24 4.53 2.09 3.96
CA ASN A 24 4.66 3.26 4.82
C ASN A 24 3.47 3.38 5.77
N TRP A 25 2.25 3.00 5.34
CA TRP A 25 1.09 2.92 6.25
C TRP A 25 1.27 1.86 7.33
N ASP A 26 1.85 0.70 7.01
CA ASP A 26 2.25 -0.33 8.00
C ASP A 26 3.25 0.22 9.01
N GLN A 27 4.33 0.86 8.54
CA GLN A 27 5.34 1.46 9.41
C GLN A 27 4.79 2.54 10.33
N ARG A 28 3.79 3.30 9.87
CA ARG A 28 3.13 4.36 10.64
C ARG A 28 1.98 3.86 11.51
N GLY A 29 1.64 2.57 11.45
CA GLY A 29 0.52 1.98 12.19
C GLY A 29 -0.87 2.37 11.66
N LEU A 30 -0.96 2.97 10.46
CA LEU A 30 -2.25 3.26 9.82
C LEU A 30 -2.93 2.00 9.28
N LEU A 31 -2.13 0.99 8.91
CA LEU A 31 -2.61 -0.29 8.41
C LEU A 31 -1.75 -1.41 8.99
N ILE A 32 -2.28 -2.19 9.92
CA ILE A 32 -1.47 -3.18 10.65
C ILE A 32 -1.39 -4.47 9.84
N ALA A 33 -0.18 -4.87 9.46
CA ALA A 33 0.02 -6.11 8.75
C ALA A 33 0.08 -7.32 9.69
N HIS A 34 -0.68 -8.35 9.34
CA HIS A 34 -0.50 -9.71 9.81
C HIS A 34 0.68 -10.33 9.06
N ARG A 35 1.66 -10.85 9.79
CA ARG A 35 2.82 -11.53 9.19
C ARG A 35 2.46 -13.00 8.96
N ASN A 36 2.65 -13.48 7.73
CA ASN A 36 2.49 -14.91 7.44
C ASN A 36 3.59 -15.69 8.19
N PRO A 37 3.26 -16.71 9.00
CA PRO A 37 4.27 -17.46 9.76
C PRO A 37 5.27 -18.22 8.89
N LEU A 38 4.91 -18.55 7.64
CA LEU A 38 5.77 -19.36 6.77
C LEU A 38 6.84 -18.55 6.04
N ASN A 39 6.54 -17.30 5.68
CA ASN A 39 7.40 -16.49 4.80
C ASN A 39 7.46 -15.01 5.17
N ASN A 40 6.87 -14.62 6.29
CA ASN A 40 6.87 -13.26 6.84
C ASN A 40 6.31 -12.19 5.89
N TYR A 41 5.52 -12.57 4.89
CA TYR A 41 4.85 -11.62 4.01
C TYR A 41 3.83 -10.80 4.81
N ARG A 42 3.68 -9.53 4.41
CA ARG A 42 2.65 -8.64 4.97
C ARG A 42 1.30 -8.97 4.35
N LEU A 43 0.35 -9.33 5.20
CA LEU A 43 -1.04 -9.57 4.84
C LEU A 43 -1.93 -8.60 5.63
N TYR A 44 -2.96 -8.07 4.98
CA TYR A 44 -3.91 -7.14 5.58
C TYR A 44 -5.29 -7.74 5.50
N ARG A 45 -6.10 -7.64 6.55
CA ARG A 45 -7.48 -8.13 6.46
C ARG A 45 -8.27 -7.22 5.54
N VAL A 46 -9.23 -7.79 4.81
CA VAL A 46 -10.09 -7.02 3.93
C VAL A 46 -10.83 -5.92 4.71
N GLU A 47 -11.34 -6.26 5.90
CA GLU A 47 -12.04 -5.31 6.79
C GLU A 47 -11.18 -4.09 7.18
N ASP A 48 -9.88 -4.28 7.46
CA ASP A 48 -8.97 -3.20 7.85
C ASP A 48 -8.73 -2.25 6.66
N VAL A 49 -8.65 -2.81 5.46
CA VAL A 49 -8.43 -2.05 4.22
C VAL A 49 -9.69 -1.27 3.84
N GLU A 50 -10.88 -1.88 3.95
CA GLU A 50 -12.16 -1.21 3.71
C GLU A 50 -12.37 -0.05 4.69
N ALA A 51 -12.10 -0.27 5.98
CA ALA A 51 -12.19 0.78 7.00
C ALA A 51 -11.23 1.95 6.70
N LEU A 52 -10.01 1.66 6.23
CA LEU A 52 -9.05 2.68 5.82
C LEU A 52 -9.55 3.50 4.63
N VAL A 53 -10.10 2.84 3.59
CA VAL A 53 -10.65 3.52 2.41
C VAL A 53 -11.80 4.45 2.82
N ASN A 54 -12.75 3.96 3.61
CA ASN A 54 -13.87 4.76 4.12
C ASN A 54 -13.38 5.98 4.92
N LYS A 55 -12.35 5.81 5.75
CA LYS A 55 -11.74 6.90 6.52
C LYS A 55 -11.08 7.94 5.60
N ILE A 56 -10.38 7.49 4.57
CA ILE A 56 -9.77 8.37 3.57
C ILE A 56 -10.88 9.17 2.88
N GLU A 57 -11.91 8.52 2.33
CA GLU A 57 -13.03 9.16 1.63
C GLU A 57 -13.76 10.19 2.51
N THR A 58 -14.06 9.83 3.76
CA THR A 58 -14.74 10.72 4.71
C THR A 58 -13.88 11.96 5.05
N SER A 59 -12.54 11.81 5.05
CA SER A 59 -11.61 12.93 5.28
C SER A 59 -11.39 13.83 4.06
N GLN A 60 -11.76 13.38 2.85
CA GLN A 60 -11.58 14.12 1.59
C GLN A 60 -12.67 15.17 1.32
N GLY A 61 -13.62 15.38 2.24
CA GLY A 61 -14.67 16.42 2.16
C GLY A 61 -14.18 17.88 2.19
N SER A 62 -12.87 18.14 2.18
CA SER A 62 -12.30 19.48 2.09
C SER A 62 -10.92 19.46 1.41
N GLY A 63 -10.90 19.52 0.07
CA GLY A 63 -9.74 20.00 -0.70
C GLY A 63 -8.76 18.96 -1.25
N SER A 64 -8.84 18.76 -2.57
CA SER A 64 -7.77 18.31 -3.48
C SER A 64 -7.25 16.87 -3.39
N ASN A 65 -7.98 15.91 -3.96
CA ASN A 65 -7.37 14.66 -4.42
C ASN A 65 -7.15 14.71 -5.94
N LYS A 66 -6.05 15.37 -6.36
CA LYS A 66 -5.53 15.17 -7.72
C LYS A 66 -5.24 13.68 -7.86
N ILE A 67 -5.79 13.06 -8.89
CA ILE A 67 -5.46 11.69 -9.32
C ILE A 67 -3.96 11.68 -9.70
N ILE A 68 -3.08 11.48 -8.71
CA ILE A 68 -1.65 11.31 -8.94
C ILE A 68 -1.47 9.85 -9.33
N LYS A 69 -1.50 9.59 -10.65
CA LYS A 69 -0.91 8.35 -11.19
C LYS A 69 0.48 8.23 -10.56
N PRO A 70 0.83 7.10 -9.92
CA PRO A 70 2.10 6.99 -9.23
C PRO A 70 3.22 7.31 -10.22
N PRO A 71 4.18 8.18 -9.87
CA PRO A 71 5.32 8.43 -10.74
C PRO A 71 5.97 7.08 -11.05
N THR A 72 6.14 6.79 -12.33
CA THR A 72 6.86 5.60 -12.78
C THR A 72 8.22 5.58 -12.08
N PRO A 73 8.67 4.41 -11.59
CA PRO A 73 9.97 4.34 -10.93
C PRO A 73 11.04 4.73 -11.96
N LYS A 74 11.65 5.91 -11.78
CA LYS A 74 12.85 6.30 -12.51
C LYS A 74 14.01 5.47 -11.94
N THR A 75 14.25 4.31 -12.52
CA THR A 75 15.47 3.52 -12.25
C THR A 75 16.66 4.34 -12.74
N ARG A 76 17.41 4.98 -11.82
CA ARG A 76 18.79 5.34 -12.11
C ARG A 76 19.62 4.08 -11.91
N LYS A 77 20.07 3.48 -13.01
CA LYS A 77 21.13 2.46 -12.98
C LYS A 77 22.37 3.17 -12.45
N LEU A 78 22.87 2.75 -11.28
CA LEU A 78 24.23 3.09 -10.89
C LEU A 78 25.12 2.14 -11.69
N GLU A 79 25.84 2.66 -12.68
CA GLU A 79 26.92 1.93 -13.32
C GLU A 79 28.06 1.87 -12.31
N ILE A 80 28.26 0.69 -11.73
CA ILE A 80 29.41 0.42 -10.87
C ILE A 80 30.51 0.01 -11.85
N GLU A 81 31.41 0.93 -12.17
CA GLU A 81 32.67 0.58 -12.82
C GLU A 81 33.49 -0.23 -11.81
N THR A 82 33.67 -1.52 -12.09
CA THR A 82 34.65 -2.36 -11.39
C THR A 82 36.01 -2.11 -12.02
N GLU A 83 36.95 -1.55 -11.25
CA GLU A 83 38.39 -1.53 -11.57
C GLU A 83 38.99 -2.95 -11.55
#